data_AF-A0A401LR45-F1
#
_entry.id   AF-A0A401LR45-F1
#
_cell.length_a   1.000
_cell.length_b   1.000
_cell.length_c   1.000
_cell.angle_alpha   90.00
_cell.angle_beta   90.00
_cell.angle_gamma   90.00
#
_symmetry.space_group_name_H-M   'P 1'
#
loop_
_entity.id
_entity.type
_entity.pdbx_description
1 polymer ?
#
loop_
_entity_poly.entity_id
_entity_poly.type
_entity_poly.pdbx_seq_one_letter_code
_entity_poly.pdbx_strand_id
1 'polypeptide(L)'
;MKIAQITMLLLWVFTLASCSSDFEQEVDNVSPCTGQVTFLFDLQKNDVFAVQSRGSKPERITHMWYAVANKEGKIIKPLYQKLENDFSKLTIEGLEQGDYTLVFLATTSTEENAMETVNTPTLLSDDWLMNSTEKMPLDALYFYKKIELHIDREQTGVSECVTLERCVGRVDIDLKLSSDYMWRFIRKIDVTFDDTEGIYTTLNADGQYTGGKKVDSYDITEKCSFYSLPSKDALSGFVTIESERSDGMLFERKYRFTNCKIEAGRVTHISIDYLHPENQEGFLYIREKDFERFQTDTMFLADEPREIFYNSERRSFYANAPLQLSISNEHKLLVKFFSPVSIQNVTVMCRFNKISTEFFKLAHFEQIYPFMEASFPLPVVDSERTFTTSNGRKVVVPAQPELSNDDVTLVIQTDDPFIKKMEQIDSHWFIRFSSYSADAGHAYWRHMNPLLCRHGVALAINMAFMFSSEEFNTEMNTYEGKLKDNGGNPINLDVLRQKIRNHGGLVLGCVSGVGGLGGGTTYGLANYCYTGVYFDATPPNAHPHNYPRQAMFHEYGHCLGYNHNSTMTYGDQWTVLCATVFVNMGKEGKLPICSKEIIAQLPM
;
A
#
# COMPACT_ATOMS: atom_id res chain seq x y z
N MET A 1 -13.65 -8.97 -66.91
CA MET A 1 -14.90 -8.57 -66.24
C MET A 1 -14.56 -7.40 -65.32
N LYS A 2 -15.13 -6.19 -65.37
CA LYS A 2 -16.39 -5.66 -65.96
C LYS A 2 -17.64 -6.41 -65.46
N ILE A 3 -18.68 -5.81 -64.85
CA ILE A 3 -19.12 -4.41 -64.57
C ILE A 3 -19.95 -4.44 -63.25
N ALA A 4 -19.86 -3.49 -62.30
CA ALA A 4 -20.73 -2.31 -62.06
C ALA A 4 -20.18 -1.55 -60.81
N GLN A 5 -20.04 -0.22 -60.70
CA GLN A 5 -20.96 0.93 -60.78
C GLN A 5 -21.79 1.23 -59.50
N ILE A 6 -21.48 2.39 -58.87
CA ILE A 6 -22.42 3.46 -58.40
C ILE A 6 -23.40 3.05 -57.26
N THR A 7 -23.48 3.68 -56.07
CA THR A 7 -22.87 4.89 -55.44
C THR A 7 -22.81 4.65 -53.90
N MET A 8 -22.63 5.56 -52.92
CA MET A 8 -22.62 7.03 -52.81
C MET A 8 -21.81 7.48 -51.56
N LEU A 9 -21.23 8.69 -51.57
CA LEU A 9 -20.95 9.46 -50.34
C LEU A 9 -20.78 10.95 -50.69
N LEU A 10 -21.45 11.85 -49.97
CA LEU A 10 -21.21 13.30 -50.09
C LEU A 10 -20.45 13.84 -48.88
N LEU A 11 -19.67 14.88 -49.18
CA LEU A 11 -19.04 15.83 -48.27
C LEU A 11 -19.95 16.25 -47.10
N TRP A 12 -19.31 16.67 -46.01
CA TRP A 12 -19.25 18.11 -45.69
C TRP A 12 -17.81 18.46 -45.30
N VAL A 13 -17.29 19.54 -45.88
CA VAL A 13 -15.94 20.08 -45.58
C VAL A 13 -16.15 21.47 -45.00
N PHE A 14 -15.63 21.70 -43.79
CA PHE A 14 -15.42 23.05 -43.30
C PHE A 14 -13.95 23.43 -43.43
N THR A 15 -13.71 24.56 -44.09
CA THR A 15 -12.39 25.07 -44.45
C THR A 15 -11.80 25.89 -43.31
N LEU A 16 -10.71 25.41 -42.70
CA LEU A 16 -9.80 26.29 -41.99
C LEU A 16 -8.98 27.09 -43.01
N ALA A 17 -9.30 28.37 -43.16
CA ALA A 17 -8.62 29.27 -44.07
C ALA A 17 -7.24 29.66 -43.50
N SER A 18 -6.20 28.91 -43.87
CA SER A 18 -4.81 29.29 -43.64
C SER A 18 -4.42 30.42 -44.60
N CYS A 19 -4.64 31.66 -44.20
CA CYS A 19 -4.12 32.84 -44.92
C CYS A 19 -2.65 33.09 -44.52
N SER A 20 -1.73 32.66 -45.38
CA SER A 20 -0.36 33.18 -45.39
C SER A 20 -0.35 34.62 -45.93
N SER A 21 0.40 35.51 -45.30
CA SER A 21 0.82 36.79 -45.88
C SER A 21 2.34 36.84 -45.94
N ASP A 22 2.84 37.32 -47.07
CA ASP A 22 4.15 37.07 -47.66
C ASP A 22 5.39 37.42 -46.82
N PHE A 23 6.50 36.79 -47.20
CA PHE A 23 7.83 36.95 -46.60
C PHE A 23 8.59 38.07 -47.32
N GLU A 24 8.42 39.33 -46.88
CA GLU A 24 9.32 40.43 -47.27
C GLU A 24 10.35 40.71 -46.17
N GLN A 25 11.61 40.89 -46.59
CA GLN A 25 12.77 41.03 -45.72
C GLN A 25 13.28 42.48 -45.76
N GLU A 26 12.72 43.35 -44.91
CA GLU A 26 13.32 44.66 -44.61
C GLU A 26 14.13 44.65 -43.30
N VAL A 27 14.96 45.68 -43.14
CA VAL A 27 16.16 45.65 -42.29
C VAL A 27 15.98 46.43 -40.98
N ASP A 28 16.52 45.85 -39.91
CA ASP A 28 16.83 46.42 -38.60
C ASP A 28 16.20 47.78 -38.21
N ASN A 29 15.14 47.71 -37.39
CA ASN A 29 14.91 48.69 -36.33
C ASN A 29 14.26 48.01 -35.12
N VAL A 30 15.05 47.23 -34.39
CA VAL A 30 14.66 46.75 -33.05
C VAL A 30 14.72 47.93 -32.09
N SER A 31 13.59 48.63 -31.96
CA SER A 31 13.34 49.49 -30.81
C SER A 31 13.50 48.66 -29.53
N PRO A 32 14.09 49.19 -28.44
CA PRO A 32 14.17 48.46 -27.18
C PRO A 32 12.77 48.04 -26.72
N CYS A 33 12.67 46.82 -26.16
CA CYS A 33 11.42 46.21 -25.71
C CYS A 33 10.88 46.90 -24.43
N THR A 34 10.33 48.11 -24.58
CA THR A 34 9.69 48.88 -23.51
C THR A 34 8.50 48.10 -22.94
N GLY A 35 8.44 47.97 -21.61
CA GLY A 35 7.31 47.34 -20.92
C GLY A 35 7.29 45.81 -21.00
N GLN A 36 8.45 45.14 -21.13
CA GLN A 36 8.57 43.69 -20.91
C GLN A 36 8.55 43.36 -19.41
N VAL A 37 7.70 42.42 -18.99
CA VAL A 37 7.69 41.88 -17.62
C VAL A 37 7.59 40.35 -17.64
N THR A 38 8.43 39.70 -16.84
CA THR A 38 8.40 38.25 -16.56
C THR A 38 7.88 38.01 -15.14
N PHE A 39 6.98 37.05 -14.98
CA PHE A 39 6.57 36.51 -13.68
C PHE A 39 7.04 35.07 -13.56
N LEU A 40 7.64 34.72 -12.42
CA LEU A 40 8.11 33.37 -12.08
C LEU A 40 7.28 32.85 -10.90
N PHE A 41 6.57 31.74 -11.07
CA PHE A 41 5.57 31.29 -10.09
C PHE A 41 6.09 30.21 -9.14
N ASP A 42 5.72 30.32 -7.87
CA ASP A 42 5.81 29.26 -6.86
C ASP A 42 4.48 29.22 -6.07
N LEU A 43 4.19 28.11 -5.40
CA LEU A 43 3.01 27.98 -4.54
C LEU A 43 3.36 28.29 -3.08
N GLN A 44 2.43 28.91 -2.36
CA GLN A 44 2.54 29.09 -0.92
C GLN A 44 2.69 27.72 -0.24
N LYS A 45 3.84 27.51 0.41
CA LYS A 45 4.14 26.27 1.14
C LYS A 45 3.39 26.25 2.47
N ASN A 46 3.03 25.05 2.93
CA ASN A 46 2.30 24.86 4.18
C ASN A 46 3.10 25.37 5.38
N ASP A 47 2.72 26.52 5.92
CA ASP A 47 3.05 26.86 7.31
C ASP A 47 2.23 25.94 8.24
N VAL A 48 2.94 25.06 8.93
CA VAL A 48 2.52 24.26 10.10
C VAL A 48 1.75 22.94 9.83
N PHE A 49 2.22 21.87 10.48
CA PHE A 49 1.61 20.55 10.79
C PHE A 49 0.95 19.67 9.71
N ALA A 50 1.36 19.74 8.44
CA ALA A 50 1.19 18.60 7.53
C ALA A 50 2.27 17.52 7.79
N VAL A 51 1.89 16.30 8.20
CA VAL A 51 2.82 15.17 8.31
C VAL A 51 3.21 14.69 6.91
N GLN A 52 4.41 15.04 6.46
CA GLN A 52 4.94 14.58 5.18
C GLN A 52 5.22 13.06 5.23
N SER A 53 4.36 12.28 4.60
CA SER A 53 4.68 10.88 4.28
C SER A 53 5.82 10.83 3.27
N ARG A 54 6.69 9.81 3.35
CA ARG A 54 7.91 9.70 2.52
C ARG A 54 7.68 9.56 1.00
N GLY A 55 6.44 9.62 0.53
CA GLY A 55 6.05 9.57 -0.89
C GLY A 55 5.29 10.80 -1.40
N SER A 56 5.10 11.86 -0.60
CA SER A 56 4.35 13.04 -1.04
C SER A 56 5.08 13.77 -2.17
N LYS A 57 4.58 13.65 -3.41
CA LYS A 57 5.01 14.49 -4.54
C LYS A 57 4.67 15.95 -4.23
N PRO A 58 5.50 16.93 -4.63
CA PRO A 58 5.19 18.34 -4.42
C PRO A 58 3.91 18.72 -5.17
N GLU A 59 3.10 19.60 -4.56
CA GLU A 59 1.96 20.25 -5.22
C GLU A 59 2.47 20.95 -6.50
N ARG A 60 1.83 20.67 -7.63
CA ARG A 60 2.17 21.23 -8.95
C ARG A 60 0.92 21.81 -9.59
N ILE A 61 1.07 22.98 -10.21
CA ILE A 61 0.01 23.63 -10.97
C ILE A 61 -0.38 22.73 -12.15
N THR A 62 -1.67 22.50 -12.32
CA THR A 62 -2.26 21.74 -13.44
C THR A 62 -2.92 22.67 -14.45
N HIS A 63 -3.49 23.79 -13.98
CA HIS A 63 -4.05 24.86 -14.81
C HIS A 63 -3.80 26.22 -14.14
N MET A 64 -3.56 27.25 -14.96
CA MET A 64 -3.42 28.64 -14.55
C MET A 64 -4.17 29.57 -15.51
N TRP A 65 -4.83 30.56 -14.93
CA TRP A 65 -5.49 31.68 -15.60
C TRP A 65 -4.87 32.99 -15.11
N TYR A 66 -4.84 34.00 -15.98
CA TYR A 66 -4.40 35.34 -15.61
C TYR A 66 -5.18 36.39 -16.39
N ALA A 67 -5.31 37.58 -15.83
CA ALA A 67 -5.84 38.75 -16.51
C ALA A 67 -5.00 39.98 -16.18
N VAL A 68 -4.90 40.90 -17.16
CA VAL A 68 -4.25 42.21 -17.00
C VAL A 68 -5.34 43.25 -17.12
N ALA A 69 -5.51 44.07 -16.08
CA ALA A 69 -6.41 45.21 -16.09
C ALA A 69 -5.63 46.51 -16.22
N ASN A 70 -6.21 47.50 -16.89
CA ASN A 70 -5.72 48.87 -16.84
C ASN A 70 -6.20 49.58 -15.55
N LYS A 71 -5.74 50.81 -15.31
CA LYS A 71 -6.13 51.64 -14.15
C LYS A 71 -7.65 51.89 -13.99
N GLU A 72 -8.47 51.76 -15.03
CA GLU A 72 -9.94 51.81 -14.93
C GLU A 72 -10.56 50.47 -14.49
N GLY A 73 -9.73 49.45 -14.20
CA GLY A 73 -10.16 48.11 -13.83
C GLY A 73 -10.69 47.27 -15.00
N LYS A 74 -10.51 47.71 -16.24
CA LYS A 74 -10.95 46.98 -17.42
C LYS A 74 -9.88 45.98 -17.87
N ILE A 75 -10.27 44.73 -18.10
CA ILE A 75 -9.37 43.71 -18.63
C ILE A 75 -8.98 44.06 -20.07
N ILE A 76 -7.68 44.02 -20.33
CA ILE A 76 -7.05 44.24 -21.63
C ILE A 76 -6.28 42.99 -22.05
N LYS A 77 -5.96 42.91 -23.34
CA LYS A 77 -5.06 41.90 -23.89
C LYS A 77 -3.75 42.57 -24.33
N PRO A 78 -2.61 42.30 -23.66
CA PRO A 78 -1.30 42.77 -24.10
C PRO A 78 -0.96 42.36 -25.53
N LEU A 79 -0.04 43.09 -26.17
CA LEU A 79 0.38 42.82 -27.55
C LEU A 79 1.01 41.42 -27.70
N TYR A 80 1.81 41.03 -26.72
CA TYR A 80 2.37 39.68 -26.62
C TYR A 80 2.27 39.15 -25.18
N GLN A 81 1.90 37.88 -25.06
CA GLN A 81 1.82 37.15 -23.79
C GLN A 81 2.18 35.68 -24.04
N LYS A 82 3.05 35.11 -23.20
CA LYS A 82 3.44 33.69 -23.26
C LYS A 82 3.57 33.10 -21.86
N LEU A 83 2.65 32.20 -21.53
CA LEU A 83 2.73 31.29 -20.38
C LEU A 83 3.45 30.01 -20.82
N GLU A 84 4.42 29.54 -20.06
CA GLU A 84 5.12 28.27 -20.35
C GLU A 84 4.23 27.06 -20.01
N ASN A 85 4.44 25.94 -20.72
CA ASN A 85 3.61 24.72 -20.62
C ASN A 85 3.66 24.02 -19.24
N ASP A 86 4.60 24.40 -18.37
CA ASP A 86 4.71 23.90 -16.99
C ASP A 86 4.18 24.90 -15.95
N PHE A 87 3.58 26.01 -16.41
CA PHE A 87 3.07 27.12 -15.61
C PHE A 87 4.10 27.82 -14.70
N SER A 88 5.40 27.56 -14.90
CA SER A 88 6.47 28.14 -14.08
C SER A 88 6.73 29.62 -14.37
N LYS A 89 6.43 30.07 -15.59
CA LYS A 89 6.74 31.42 -16.07
C LYS A 89 5.67 31.98 -17.00
N LEU A 90 5.32 33.26 -16.79
CA LEU A 90 4.60 34.11 -17.75
C LEU A 90 5.52 35.23 -18.22
N THR A 91 5.49 35.56 -19.52
CA THR A 91 6.12 36.76 -20.09
C THR A 91 5.04 37.61 -20.74
N ILE A 92 5.07 38.92 -20.52
CA ILE A 92 4.17 39.92 -21.11
C ILE A 92 5.00 41.04 -21.72
N GLU A 93 4.65 41.48 -22.93
CA GLU A 93 5.34 42.55 -23.67
C GLU A 93 4.35 43.47 -24.37
N GLY A 94 4.75 44.72 -24.59
CA GLY A 94 3.92 45.74 -25.23
C GLY A 94 2.83 46.31 -24.32
N LEU A 95 3.13 46.48 -23.03
CA LEU A 95 2.38 47.38 -22.16
C LEU A 95 2.87 48.81 -22.38
N GLU A 96 1.95 49.78 -22.41
CA GLU A 96 2.26 51.21 -22.50
C GLU A 96 2.62 51.79 -21.13
N GLN A 97 3.07 53.05 -21.06
CA GLN A 97 3.34 53.71 -19.78
C GLN A 97 2.05 53.90 -18.96
N GLY A 98 1.99 53.33 -17.75
CA GLY A 98 0.83 53.47 -16.86
C GLY A 98 0.72 52.40 -15.77
N ASP A 99 -0.35 52.51 -14.99
CA ASP A 99 -0.68 51.57 -13.91
C ASP A 99 -1.58 50.43 -14.41
N TYR A 100 -1.23 49.21 -14.02
CA TYR A 100 -1.93 47.97 -14.35
C TYR A 100 -2.13 47.11 -13.10
N THR A 101 -3.27 46.43 -13.01
CA THR A 101 -3.47 45.36 -12.03
C THR A 101 -3.34 44.02 -12.73
N LEU A 102 -2.48 43.13 -12.25
CA LEU A 102 -2.40 41.75 -12.72
C LEU A 102 -2.97 40.81 -11.68
N VAL A 103 -3.78 39.88 -12.14
CA VAL A 103 -4.46 38.91 -11.29
C VAL A 103 -4.22 37.51 -11.84
N PHE A 104 -3.94 36.58 -10.93
CA PHE A 104 -3.54 35.21 -11.21
C PHE A 104 -4.43 34.25 -10.42
N LEU A 105 -4.88 33.19 -11.08
CA LEU A 105 -5.65 32.09 -10.49
C LEU A 105 -5.02 30.78 -10.96
N ALA A 106 -4.86 29.81 -10.07
CA ALA A 106 -4.30 28.50 -10.40
C ALA A 106 -4.94 27.39 -9.58
N THR A 107 -4.87 26.16 -10.09
CA THR A 107 -5.28 24.94 -9.36
C THR A 107 -4.24 23.83 -9.52
N THR A 108 -4.31 22.86 -8.61
CA THR A 108 -3.58 21.58 -8.66
C THR A 108 -4.53 20.41 -9.00
N SER A 109 -5.82 20.67 -9.25
CA SER A 109 -6.79 19.62 -9.60
C SER A 109 -6.60 19.14 -11.04
N THR A 110 -6.71 17.83 -11.26
CA THR A 110 -6.68 17.21 -12.59
C THR A 110 -8.07 16.91 -13.15
N GLU A 111 -9.14 17.31 -12.45
CA GLU A 111 -10.52 17.10 -12.89
C GLU A 111 -10.95 18.16 -13.92
N GLU A 112 -11.60 17.75 -15.01
CA GLU A 112 -12.06 18.65 -16.08
C GLU A 112 -13.04 19.72 -15.54
N ASN A 113 -13.85 19.36 -14.53
CA ASN A 113 -14.76 20.25 -13.80
C ASN A 113 -14.07 21.51 -13.23
N ALA A 114 -12.76 21.46 -12.96
CA ALA A 114 -12.00 22.61 -12.45
C ALA A 114 -11.86 23.75 -13.46
N MET A 115 -12.20 23.52 -14.74
CA MET A 115 -12.33 24.56 -15.76
C MET A 115 -13.74 25.17 -15.80
N GLU A 116 -14.79 24.40 -15.50
CA GLU A 116 -16.18 24.88 -15.55
C GLU A 116 -16.52 25.90 -14.45
N THR A 117 -15.74 25.91 -13.36
CA THR A 117 -15.85 26.88 -12.26
C THR A 117 -15.10 28.20 -12.51
N VAL A 118 -14.38 28.35 -13.64
CA VAL A 118 -13.57 29.54 -13.92
C VAL A 118 -14.09 30.32 -15.13
N ASN A 119 -14.62 31.51 -14.88
CA ASN A 119 -15.10 32.46 -15.88
C ASN A 119 -13.95 33.22 -16.57
N THR A 120 -14.26 33.94 -17.65
CA THR A 120 -13.34 34.92 -18.26
C THR A 120 -13.80 36.35 -17.91
N PRO A 121 -13.10 37.08 -17.02
CA PRO A 121 -13.50 38.43 -16.61
C PRO A 121 -13.27 39.47 -17.71
N THR A 122 -14.10 40.52 -17.72
CA THR A 122 -14.00 41.69 -18.61
C THR A 122 -13.68 42.97 -17.84
N LEU A 123 -14.05 43.02 -16.56
CA LEU A 123 -13.63 43.98 -15.54
C LEU A 123 -13.05 43.23 -14.33
N LEU A 124 -12.23 43.89 -13.51
CA LEU A 124 -11.77 43.36 -12.22
C LEU A 124 -12.93 43.04 -11.25
N SER A 125 -14.07 43.72 -11.39
CA SER A 125 -15.26 43.46 -10.58
C SER A 125 -15.98 42.15 -10.93
N ASP A 126 -15.65 41.48 -12.03
CA ASP A 126 -16.41 40.33 -12.53
C ASP A 126 -16.10 39.05 -11.75
N ASP A 127 -17.12 38.21 -11.57
CA ASP A 127 -17.02 36.85 -11.02
C ASP A 127 -15.95 36.03 -11.76
N TRP A 128 -14.88 35.60 -11.08
CA TRP A 128 -13.77 34.86 -11.72
C TRP A 128 -13.79 33.36 -11.40
N LEU A 129 -13.75 32.99 -10.13
CA LEU A 129 -13.92 31.61 -9.65
C LEU A 129 -15.31 31.50 -9.00
N MET A 130 -16.19 30.69 -9.57
CA MET A 130 -17.59 30.56 -9.18
C MET A 130 -17.94 29.10 -8.83
N ASN A 131 -18.44 28.88 -7.62
CA ASN A 131 -18.92 27.58 -7.16
C ASN A 131 -20.41 27.39 -7.54
N SER A 132 -20.65 26.97 -8.77
CA SER A 132 -21.97 26.77 -9.39
C SER A 132 -22.80 25.63 -8.79
N THR A 133 -22.19 24.63 -8.13
CA THR A 133 -22.88 23.44 -7.62
C THR A 133 -23.87 23.78 -6.51
N GLU A 134 -25.16 23.47 -6.70
CA GLU A 134 -26.18 23.83 -5.70
C GLU A 134 -25.94 23.10 -4.35
N LYS A 135 -25.99 23.85 -3.24
CA LYS A 135 -25.92 23.35 -1.85
C LYS A 135 -24.68 22.52 -1.47
N MET A 136 -23.58 22.62 -2.22
CA MET A 136 -22.30 21.94 -1.93
C MET A 136 -21.13 22.94 -1.78
N PRO A 137 -20.07 22.59 -1.03
CA PRO A 137 -18.81 23.35 -1.01
C PRO A 137 -18.09 23.27 -2.38
N LEU A 138 -16.89 23.83 -2.50
CA LEU A 138 -16.17 23.87 -3.80
C LEU A 138 -15.34 22.59 -4.04
N ASP A 139 -14.82 22.01 -2.95
CA ASP A 139 -13.90 20.87 -2.86
C ASP A 139 -12.76 20.76 -3.88
N ALA A 140 -12.32 21.90 -4.41
CA ALA A 140 -11.15 22.01 -5.25
C ALA A 140 -10.17 23.04 -4.68
N LEU A 141 -8.88 22.72 -4.76
CA LEU A 141 -7.80 23.58 -4.28
C LEU A 141 -7.46 24.65 -5.32
N TYR A 142 -7.69 25.92 -4.96
CA TYR A 142 -7.34 27.08 -5.77
C TYR A 142 -6.38 28.03 -5.04
N PHE A 143 -5.52 28.66 -5.84
CA PHE A 143 -4.57 29.69 -5.43
C PHE A 143 -4.82 30.95 -6.24
N TYR A 144 -4.71 32.11 -5.60
CA TYR A 144 -4.91 33.43 -6.17
C TYR A 144 -3.71 34.32 -5.87
N LYS A 145 -3.44 35.30 -6.73
CA LYS A 145 -2.61 36.46 -6.38
C LYS A 145 -3.02 37.69 -7.17
N LYS A 146 -3.00 38.84 -6.51
CA LYS A 146 -3.09 40.17 -7.13
C LYS A 146 -1.75 40.89 -7.00
N ILE A 147 -1.34 41.58 -8.06
CA ILE A 147 -0.15 42.44 -8.14
C ILE A 147 -0.57 43.76 -8.77
N GLU A 148 -0.12 44.88 -8.20
CA GLU A 148 -0.21 46.19 -8.85
C GLU A 148 1.15 46.47 -9.51
N LEU A 149 1.15 46.80 -10.80
CA LEU A 149 2.33 46.98 -11.65
C LEU A 149 2.33 48.38 -12.24
N HIS A 150 3.43 49.10 -12.09
CA HIS A 150 3.67 50.35 -12.81
C HIS A 150 4.59 50.09 -14.01
N ILE A 151 4.21 50.60 -15.19
CA ILE A 151 5.06 50.58 -16.38
C ILE A 151 5.64 51.97 -16.63
N ASP A 152 6.97 52.05 -16.60
CA ASP A 152 7.75 53.27 -16.70
C ASP A 152 8.21 53.56 -18.14
N ARG A 153 8.44 54.85 -18.46
CA ARG A 153 8.65 55.30 -19.85
C ARG A 153 9.94 54.76 -20.51
N GLU A 154 10.93 54.40 -19.72
CA GLU A 154 12.23 53.87 -20.17
C GLU A 154 12.53 52.48 -19.56
N GLN A 155 11.49 51.74 -19.17
CA GLN A 155 11.63 50.49 -18.42
C GLN A 155 12.24 49.36 -19.25
N THR A 156 13.41 48.89 -18.81
CA THR A 156 14.04 47.64 -19.22
C THR A 156 13.31 46.43 -18.63
N GLY A 157 13.43 45.27 -19.27
CA GLY A 157 12.70 44.05 -18.87
C GLY A 157 12.86 43.67 -17.40
N VAL A 158 11.74 43.62 -16.67
CA VAL A 158 11.70 43.26 -15.23
C VAL A 158 11.33 41.78 -15.06
N SER A 159 11.81 41.14 -13.99
CA SER A 159 11.39 39.80 -13.58
C SER A 159 10.99 39.80 -12.11
N GLU A 160 9.77 39.35 -11.81
CA GLU A 160 9.23 39.23 -10.46
C GLU A 160 8.97 37.77 -10.07
N CYS A 161 9.17 37.44 -8.80
CA CYS A 161 8.80 36.13 -8.24
C CYS A 161 7.44 36.23 -7.56
N VAL A 162 6.49 35.42 -8.01
CA VAL A 162 5.08 35.45 -7.60
C VAL A 162 4.76 34.19 -6.82
N THR A 163 4.59 34.32 -5.51
CA THR A 163 4.01 33.25 -4.68
C THR A 163 2.49 33.34 -4.76
N LEU A 164 1.83 32.29 -5.25
CA LEU A 164 0.37 32.20 -5.26
C LEU A 164 -0.14 31.68 -3.91
N GLU A 165 -1.11 32.39 -3.33
CA GLU A 165 -1.67 32.12 -2.00
C GLU A 165 -3.02 31.42 -2.11
N ARG A 166 -3.36 30.50 -1.21
CA ARG A 166 -4.63 29.75 -1.31
C ARG A 166 -5.84 30.67 -1.07
N CYS A 167 -6.74 30.77 -2.03
CA CYS A 167 -8.00 31.52 -1.90
C CYS A 167 -9.16 30.70 -1.32
N VAL A 168 -8.96 29.39 -1.17
CA VAL A 168 -9.87 28.50 -0.45
C VAL A 168 -9.37 28.26 0.98
N GLY A 169 -10.30 28.06 1.90
CA GLY A 169 -10.05 27.43 3.19
C GLY A 169 -10.28 25.92 3.09
N ARG A 170 -9.64 25.16 3.98
CA ARG A 170 -9.85 23.71 4.14
C ARG A 170 -10.54 23.44 5.47
N VAL A 171 -11.45 22.48 5.49
CA VAL A 171 -12.08 21.97 6.72
C VAL A 171 -11.71 20.50 6.88
N ASP A 172 -11.15 20.14 8.03
CA ASP A 172 -10.78 18.77 8.43
C ASP A 172 -11.69 18.30 9.57
N ILE A 173 -12.16 17.05 9.50
CA ILE A 173 -13.04 16.45 10.51
C ILE A 173 -12.24 15.41 11.31
N ASP A 174 -11.76 15.82 12.49
CA ASP A 174 -10.92 14.97 13.35
C ASP A 174 -11.77 14.01 14.17
N LEU A 175 -12.05 12.82 13.63
CA LEU A 175 -12.74 11.75 14.36
C LEU A 175 -11.80 11.12 15.42
N LYS A 176 -12.07 11.39 16.69
CA LYS A 176 -11.46 10.66 17.81
C LYS A 176 -12.19 9.35 18.00
N LEU A 177 -11.54 8.25 17.63
CA LEU A 177 -12.02 6.89 17.79
C LEU A 177 -11.50 6.26 19.09
N SER A 178 -12.17 5.22 19.60
CA SER A 178 -11.60 4.39 20.68
C SER A 178 -10.51 3.42 20.17
N SER A 179 -10.34 3.29 18.86
CA SER A 179 -9.25 2.60 18.15
C SER A 179 -9.44 2.76 16.64
N ASP A 180 -8.37 2.61 15.85
CA ASP A 180 -8.44 2.66 14.36
C ASP A 180 -9.44 1.65 13.78
N TYR A 181 -9.62 0.52 14.46
CA TYR A 181 -10.61 -0.51 14.15
C TYR A 181 -12.06 0.02 14.07
N MET A 182 -12.39 1.12 14.75
CA MET A 182 -13.72 1.74 14.68
C MET A 182 -14.05 2.32 13.29
N TRP A 183 -13.05 2.68 12.47
CA TRP A 183 -13.26 3.14 11.08
C TRP A 183 -14.09 2.15 10.26
N ARG A 184 -13.94 0.84 10.53
CA ARG A 184 -14.58 -0.24 9.77
C ARG A 184 -16.11 -0.15 9.76
N PHE A 185 -16.67 0.47 10.80
CA PHE A 185 -18.11 0.56 11.08
C PHE A 185 -18.73 1.80 10.45
N ILE A 186 -17.95 2.84 10.18
CA ILE A 186 -18.41 4.05 9.53
C ILE A 186 -18.76 3.71 8.08
N ARG A 187 -19.98 4.06 7.68
CA ARG A 187 -20.50 3.83 6.32
C ARG A 187 -20.64 5.11 5.52
N LYS A 188 -20.96 6.23 6.18
CA LYS A 188 -21.02 7.54 5.57
C LYS A 188 -20.70 8.66 6.57
N ILE A 189 -20.10 9.74 6.11
CA ILE A 189 -19.89 11.00 6.85
C ILE A 189 -20.40 12.16 5.98
N ASP A 190 -21.51 12.78 6.36
CA ASP A 190 -22.03 14.01 5.75
C ASP A 190 -21.75 15.23 6.63
N VAL A 191 -21.41 16.36 6.01
CA VAL A 191 -21.40 17.68 6.66
C VAL A 191 -22.62 18.49 6.21
N THR A 192 -23.29 19.14 7.16
CA THR A 192 -24.40 20.07 6.92
C THR A 192 -24.18 21.36 7.72
N PHE A 193 -24.47 22.51 7.11
CA PHE A 193 -24.37 23.83 7.74
C PHE A 193 -25.78 24.38 8.01
N ASP A 194 -25.97 25.11 9.11
CA ASP A 194 -27.27 25.74 9.40
C ASP A 194 -27.53 26.93 8.45
N ASP A 195 -26.48 27.75 8.24
CA ASP A 195 -26.55 29.08 7.66
C ASP A 195 -26.88 29.08 6.16
N THR A 196 -28.02 29.68 5.78
CA THR A 196 -28.53 29.65 4.40
C THR A 196 -27.64 30.35 3.36
N GLU A 197 -26.77 31.25 3.81
CA GLU A 197 -25.76 31.93 2.99
C GLU A 197 -24.36 31.91 3.64
N GLY A 198 -24.07 30.93 4.50
CA GLY A 198 -22.84 30.93 5.33
C GLY A 198 -21.53 31.00 4.56
N ILE A 199 -21.47 30.47 3.34
CA ILE A 199 -20.27 30.44 2.48
C ILE A 199 -20.43 31.39 1.30
N TYR A 200 -19.37 32.11 0.92
CA TYR A 200 -19.32 32.80 -0.37
C TYR A 200 -19.41 31.83 -1.55
N THR A 201 -20.02 32.27 -2.66
CA THR A 201 -20.14 31.46 -3.90
C THR A 201 -19.08 31.81 -4.93
N THR A 202 -18.54 33.03 -4.85
CA THR A 202 -17.70 33.61 -5.90
C THR A 202 -16.47 34.26 -5.29
N LEU A 203 -15.34 34.15 -5.99
CA LEU A 203 -14.18 35.03 -5.89
C LEU A 203 -14.10 35.85 -7.19
N ASN A 204 -14.19 37.17 -7.05
CA ASN A 204 -14.14 38.13 -8.16
C ASN A 204 -12.68 38.37 -8.58
N ALA A 205 -12.47 38.87 -9.80
CA ALA A 205 -11.13 39.03 -10.35
C ALA A 205 -10.25 40.00 -9.53
N ASP A 206 -10.82 40.96 -8.80
CA ASP A 206 -10.11 41.89 -7.91
C ASP A 206 -9.66 41.28 -6.57
N GLY A 207 -10.16 40.09 -6.21
CA GLY A 207 -9.87 39.37 -4.97
C GLY A 207 -10.97 39.42 -3.92
N GLN A 208 -12.10 40.07 -4.19
CA GLN A 208 -13.25 40.10 -3.27
C GLN A 208 -14.08 38.81 -3.35
N TYR A 209 -14.58 38.34 -2.21
CA TYR A 209 -15.51 37.21 -2.15
C TYR A 209 -16.96 37.70 -2.11
N THR A 210 -17.83 37.12 -2.93
CA THR A 210 -19.21 37.59 -3.12
C THR A 210 -20.23 36.45 -3.19
N GLY A 211 -21.51 36.82 -3.26
CA GLY A 211 -22.65 35.90 -3.20
C GLY A 211 -22.84 35.26 -1.81
N GLY A 212 -23.44 34.07 -1.77
CA GLY A 212 -23.79 33.38 -0.53
C GLY A 212 -24.57 32.09 -0.77
N LYS A 213 -24.18 30.98 -0.13
CA LYS A 213 -24.98 29.73 -0.09
C LYS A 213 -24.78 28.88 1.16
N LYS A 214 -25.70 27.93 1.31
CA LYS A 214 -25.71 26.85 2.31
C LYS A 214 -24.94 25.62 1.81
N VAL A 215 -24.57 24.74 2.74
CA VAL A 215 -24.30 23.31 2.47
C VAL A 215 -25.38 22.46 3.15
N ASP A 216 -26.23 21.78 2.37
CA ASP A 216 -27.34 20.98 2.91
C ASP A 216 -26.93 19.55 3.30
N SER A 217 -26.10 18.91 2.47
CA SER A 217 -25.44 17.62 2.73
C SER A 217 -24.25 17.50 1.80
N TYR A 218 -23.07 17.22 2.36
CA TYR A 218 -21.87 16.97 1.57
C TYR A 218 -21.10 15.78 2.12
N ASP A 219 -20.89 14.75 1.28
CA ASP A 219 -20.22 13.51 1.63
C ASP A 219 -18.71 13.70 1.63
N ILE A 220 -18.07 13.35 2.74
CA ILE A 220 -16.63 13.44 2.96
C ILE A 220 -16.03 12.10 3.42
N THR A 221 -16.76 10.99 3.24
CA THR A 221 -16.43 9.69 3.84
C THR A 221 -15.01 9.19 3.53
N GLU A 222 -14.51 9.45 2.31
CA GLU A 222 -13.17 9.07 1.89
C GLU A 222 -12.08 10.04 2.38
N LYS A 223 -12.31 11.36 2.24
CA LYS A 223 -11.30 12.41 2.48
C LYS A 223 -11.24 12.87 3.94
N CYS A 224 -12.32 12.68 4.70
CA CYS A 224 -12.61 13.29 6.01
C CYS A 224 -12.34 14.81 6.08
N SER A 225 -12.35 15.47 4.93
CA SER A 225 -11.94 16.86 4.73
C SER A 225 -12.52 17.40 3.43
N PHE A 226 -12.63 18.72 3.30
CA PHE A 226 -13.06 19.38 2.07
C PHE A 226 -12.53 20.81 1.93
N TYR A 227 -12.44 21.30 0.69
CA TYR A 227 -12.15 22.71 0.38
C TYR A 227 -13.41 23.54 0.17
N SER A 228 -13.34 24.82 0.54
CA SER A 228 -14.40 25.79 0.30
C SER A 228 -13.85 27.20 0.11
N LEU A 229 -14.59 28.06 -0.59
CA LEU A 229 -14.43 29.50 -0.43
C LEU A 229 -14.69 29.89 1.05
N PRO A 230 -14.18 31.05 1.52
CA PRO A 230 -14.34 31.48 2.91
C PRO A 230 -15.80 31.58 3.37
N SER A 231 -16.00 31.53 4.69
CA SER A 231 -17.31 31.78 5.30
C SER A 231 -17.48 33.28 5.59
N LYS A 232 -18.72 33.77 5.50
CA LYS A 232 -19.07 35.17 5.84
C LYS A 232 -18.81 35.44 7.33
N ASP A 233 -19.26 34.52 8.16
CA ASP A 233 -19.15 34.51 9.62
C ASP A 233 -18.67 33.15 10.13
N ALA A 234 -18.64 32.94 11.46
CA ALA A 234 -18.28 31.66 12.06
C ALA A 234 -19.50 30.71 12.10
N LEU A 235 -19.43 29.63 11.34
CA LEU A 235 -20.56 28.76 11.01
C LEU A 235 -20.91 27.76 12.11
N SER A 236 -22.14 27.29 12.10
CA SER A 236 -22.60 26.15 12.90
C SER A 236 -23.33 25.12 12.04
N GLY A 237 -23.43 23.89 12.52
CA GLY A 237 -24.04 22.81 11.76
C GLY A 237 -23.88 21.45 12.40
N PHE A 238 -23.98 20.40 11.59
CA PHE A 238 -23.83 19.02 12.03
C PHE A 238 -22.88 18.24 11.13
N VAL A 239 -22.12 17.34 11.73
CA VAL A 239 -21.57 16.19 11.01
C VAL A 239 -22.46 14.99 11.33
N THR A 240 -23.04 14.38 10.30
CA THR A 240 -23.88 13.20 10.40
C THR A 240 -23.04 11.99 10.01
N ILE A 241 -22.95 10.99 10.89
CA ILE A 241 -22.21 9.76 10.63
C ILE A 241 -23.19 8.59 10.64
N GLU A 242 -23.31 7.92 9.49
CA GLU A 242 -23.98 6.63 9.36
C GLU A 242 -22.99 5.53 9.71
N SER A 243 -23.41 4.54 10.50
CA SER A 243 -22.56 3.47 10.96
C SER A 243 -23.32 2.15 11.12
N GLU A 244 -22.60 1.06 10.93
CA GLU A 244 -23.08 -0.30 11.05
C GLU A 244 -22.51 -0.94 12.33
N ARG A 245 -23.30 -1.78 13.01
CA ARG A 245 -22.83 -2.59 14.13
C ARG A 245 -22.38 -3.98 13.68
N SER A 246 -21.70 -4.73 14.55
CA SER A 246 -21.22 -6.09 14.22
C SER A 246 -22.35 -7.11 14.01
N ASP A 247 -23.62 -6.75 14.28
CA ASP A 247 -24.82 -7.53 13.94
C ASP A 247 -25.54 -7.06 12.65
N GLY A 248 -24.92 -6.16 11.87
CA GLY A 248 -25.47 -5.61 10.63
C GLY A 248 -26.52 -4.50 10.84
N MET A 249 -26.80 -4.11 12.08
CA MET A 249 -27.75 -3.04 12.37
C MET A 249 -27.13 -1.67 12.06
N LEU A 250 -27.70 -0.95 11.08
CA LEU A 250 -27.37 0.44 10.78
C LEU A 250 -27.94 1.39 11.85
N PHE A 251 -27.20 2.46 12.14
CA PHE A 251 -27.63 3.58 12.96
C PHE A 251 -26.96 4.88 12.51
N GLU A 252 -27.57 6.01 12.83
CA GLU A 252 -27.08 7.35 12.51
C GLU A 252 -26.76 8.12 13.81
N ARG A 253 -25.72 8.96 13.81
CA ARG A 253 -25.48 9.97 14.86
C ARG A 253 -25.15 11.33 14.26
N LYS A 254 -25.72 12.39 14.84
CA LYS A 254 -25.45 13.79 14.44
C LYS A 254 -24.67 14.49 15.54
N TYR A 255 -23.48 14.95 15.19
CA TYR A 255 -22.56 15.66 16.06
C TYR A 255 -22.64 17.15 15.75
N ARG A 256 -23.13 17.94 16.72
CA ARG A 256 -23.26 19.39 16.60
C ARG A 256 -21.88 20.04 16.67
N PHE A 257 -21.56 20.92 15.73
CA PHE A 257 -20.42 21.83 15.84
C PHE A 257 -20.89 23.29 15.77
N THR A 258 -20.04 24.20 16.26
CA THR A 258 -20.28 25.66 16.29
C THR A 258 -18.97 26.40 16.12
N ASN A 259 -19.04 27.67 15.69
CA ASN A 259 -17.88 28.56 15.53
C ASN A 259 -16.80 28.05 14.55
N CYS A 260 -17.20 27.34 13.50
CA CYS A 260 -16.30 26.94 12.41
C CYS A 260 -16.16 28.09 11.40
N LYS A 261 -15.06 28.84 11.45
CA LYS A 261 -14.79 29.92 10.48
C LYS A 261 -13.84 29.43 9.39
N ILE A 262 -14.31 29.42 8.14
CA ILE A 262 -13.51 29.02 6.98
C ILE A 262 -12.79 30.26 6.46
N GLU A 263 -11.46 30.23 6.41
CA GLU A 263 -10.63 31.36 5.99
C GLU A 263 -9.64 30.93 4.90
N ALA A 264 -9.42 31.80 3.92
CA ALA A 264 -8.49 31.57 2.81
C ALA A 264 -7.08 31.19 3.33
N GLY A 265 -6.54 30.09 2.83
CA GLY A 265 -5.21 29.58 3.20
C GLY A 265 -5.09 28.96 4.59
N ARG A 266 -6.20 28.78 5.33
CA ARG A 266 -6.21 28.10 6.63
C ARG A 266 -6.86 26.73 6.56
N VAL A 267 -6.39 25.83 7.43
CA VAL A 267 -7.07 24.56 7.75
C VAL A 267 -7.86 24.77 9.04
N THR A 268 -9.13 24.38 9.03
CA THR A 268 -10.07 24.55 10.14
C THR A 268 -10.51 23.18 10.62
N HIS A 269 -10.36 22.90 11.91
CA HIS A 269 -10.58 21.56 12.47
C HIS A 269 -11.91 21.47 13.22
N ILE A 270 -12.74 20.50 12.85
CA ILE A 270 -13.95 20.11 13.59
C ILE A 270 -13.68 18.76 14.24
N SER A 271 -13.35 18.76 15.52
CA SER A 271 -13.09 17.52 16.27
C SER A 271 -14.37 16.88 16.78
N ILE A 272 -14.50 15.57 16.61
CA ILE A 272 -15.67 14.77 16.99
C ILE A 272 -15.23 13.60 17.87
N ASP A 273 -15.78 13.52 19.08
CA ASP A 273 -15.67 12.34 19.94
C ASP A 273 -16.66 11.27 19.41
N TYR A 274 -16.19 10.29 18.64
CA TYR A 274 -17.05 9.33 17.93
C TYR A 274 -17.57 8.23 18.86
N LEU A 275 -18.88 8.00 18.82
CA LEU A 275 -19.59 7.12 19.75
C LEU A 275 -20.22 5.92 19.04
N HIS A 276 -19.50 4.80 18.92
CA HIS A 276 -20.09 3.52 18.53
C HIS A 276 -20.63 2.77 19.75
N PRO A 277 -21.77 2.04 19.65
CA PRO A 277 -22.27 1.17 20.73
C PRO A 277 -21.27 0.09 21.17
N GLU A 278 -20.32 -0.28 20.30
CA GLU A 278 -19.33 -1.33 20.51
C GLU A 278 -17.93 -0.73 20.79
N ASN A 279 -17.83 0.58 21.09
CA ASN A 279 -16.59 1.33 21.39
C ASN A 279 -15.71 0.68 22.50
N GLN A 280 -16.31 -0.13 23.38
CA GLN A 280 -15.66 -0.81 24.50
C GLN A 280 -15.19 -2.24 24.20
N GLU A 281 -15.54 -2.83 23.04
CA GLU A 281 -15.08 -4.18 22.70
C GLU A 281 -13.58 -4.15 22.33
N GLY A 282 -12.79 -5.06 22.91
CA GLY A 282 -11.36 -5.20 22.62
C GLY A 282 -11.04 -6.15 21.46
N PHE A 283 -12.06 -6.78 20.88
CA PHE A 283 -11.94 -7.74 19.79
C PHE A 283 -11.84 -7.06 18.42
N LEU A 284 -10.76 -7.37 17.69
CA LEU A 284 -10.53 -6.92 16.31
C LEU A 284 -11.16 -7.89 15.30
N TYR A 285 -11.70 -7.38 14.20
CA TYR A 285 -12.19 -8.16 13.06
C TYR A 285 -11.75 -7.48 11.76
N ILE A 286 -10.76 -8.08 11.09
CA ILE A 286 -10.07 -7.54 9.95
C ILE A 286 -10.62 -8.20 8.68
N ARG A 287 -11.32 -7.42 7.86
CA ARG A 287 -11.75 -7.79 6.51
C ARG A 287 -10.65 -7.48 5.49
N GLU A 288 -10.72 -8.07 4.30
CA GLU A 288 -9.76 -7.79 3.21
C GLU A 288 -9.58 -6.28 2.94
N LYS A 289 -10.68 -5.52 2.92
CA LYS A 289 -10.65 -4.06 2.70
C LYS A 289 -10.15 -3.24 3.90
N ASP A 290 -10.07 -3.82 5.10
CA ASP A 290 -9.67 -3.07 6.30
C ASP A 290 -8.13 -3.01 6.44
N PHE A 291 -7.37 -3.83 5.68
CA PHE A 291 -5.90 -3.89 5.73
C PHE A 291 -5.18 -2.60 5.33
N GLU A 292 -5.80 -1.76 4.48
CA GLU A 292 -5.26 -0.44 4.09
C GLU A 292 -5.01 0.50 5.29
N ARG A 293 -5.69 0.25 6.42
CA ARG A 293 -5.65 1.08 7.64
C ARG A 293 -4.62 0.61 8.66
N PHE A 294 -3.98 -0.53 8.41
CA PHE A 294 -3.00 -1.12 9.30
C PHE A 294 -1.63 -1.17 8.64
N GLN A 295 -0.57 -1.17 9.45
CA GLN A 295 0.78 -1.36 8.95
C GLN A 295 0.95 -2.81 8.47
N THR A 296 0.77 -3.01 7.17
CA THR A 296 0.75 -4.31 6.49
C THR A 296 1.78 -4.29 5.37
N ASP A 297 2.62 -5.32 5.29
CA ASP A 297 3.72 -5.45 4.33
C ASP A 297 3.81 -6.91 3.83
N THR A 298 4.52 -7.14 2.72
CA THR A 298 4.74 -8.47 2.12
C THR A 298 6.23 -8.82 2.14
N MET A 299 6.60 -9.83 2.91
CA MET A 299 7.97 -10.32 2.97
C MET A 299 8.43 -10.84 1.60
N PHE A 300 9.73 -10.72 1.34
CA PHE A 300 10.38 -11.17 0.11
C PHE A 300 9.80 -10.55 -1.18
N LEU A 301 9.40 -9.27 -1.16
CA LEU A 301 9.29 -8.44 -2.38
C LEU A 301 10.67 -8.20 -3.00
N ALA A 302 10.72 -7.86 -4.28
CA ALA A 302 11.94 -7.79 -5.10
C ALA A 302 12.96 -6.73 -4.64
N ASP A 303 12.51 -5.71 -3.90
CA ASP A 303 13.31 -4.65 -3.30
C ASP A 303 13.67 -4.90 -1.82
N GLU A 304 13.22 -6.00 -1.19
CA GLU A 304 13.55 -6.30 0.21
C GLU A 304 15.08 -6.44 0.38
N PRO A 305 15.71 -5.64 1.27
CA PRO A 305 17.15 -5.66 1.44
C PRO A 305 17.67 -6.98 2.01
N ARG A 306 18.87 -7.38 1.59
CA ARG A 306 19.49 -8.69 1.92
C ARG A 306 19.70 -8.86 3.42
N GLU A 307 20.07 -7.77 4.09
CA GLU A 307 20.24 -7.66 5.53
C GLU A 307 18.94 -7.90 6.32
N ILE A 308 17.77 -7.68 5.72
CA ILE A 308 16.48 -8.03 6.33
C ILE A 308 16.26 -9.53 6.23
N PHE A 309 16.42 -10.14 5.05
CA PHE A 309 16.14 -11.56 4.88
C PHE A 309 17.22 -12.52 5.40
N TYR A 310 18.46 -12.06 5.60
CA TYR A 310 19.48 -12.82 6.34
C TYR A 310 19.42 -12.58 7.87
N ASN A 311 18.68 -11.59 8.37
CA ASN A 311 18.46 -11.45 9.82
C ASN A 311 17.38 -12.44 10.28
N SER A 312 17.77 -13.47 11.05
CA SER A 312 16.83 -14.46 11.57
C SER A 312 15.79 -13.91 12.56
N GLU A 313 15.98 -12.74 13.17
CA GLU A 313 14.95 -12.08 13.99
C GLU A 313 13.81 -11.49 13.11
N ARG A 314 14.13 -11.18 11.84
CA ARG A 314 13.17 -10.67 10.85
C ARG A 314 12.56 -11.80 10.02
N ARG A 315 13.38 -12.68 9.44
CA ARG A 315 12.96 -13.79 8.56
C ARG A 315 13.48 -15.13 9.09
N SER A 316 12.71 -15.76 9.97
CA SER A 316 12.85 -17.18 10.32
C SER A 316 11.52 -17.74 10.82
N PHE A 317 11.32 -19.05 10.69
CA PHE A 317 10.07 -19.72 11.09
C PHE A 317 10.29 -21.20 11.41
N TYR A 318 9.34 -21.81 12.13
CA TYR A 318 9.29 -23.26 12.28
C TYR A 318 8.41 -23.85 11.18
N ALA A 319 8.85 -24.93 10.53
CA ALA A 319 8.10 -25.53 9.42
C ALA A 319 6.68 -25.99 9.82
N ASN A 320 6.48 -26.39 11.08
CA ASN A 320 5.17 -26.75 11.64
C ASN A 320 4.36 -25.54 12.19
N ALA A 321 4.92 -24.34 12.19
CA ALA A 321 4.25 -23.10 12.61
C ALA A 321 4.70 -21.90 11.75
N PRO A 322 4.33 -21.86 10.45
CA PRO A 322 4.68 -20.76 9.55
C PRO A 322 3.90 -19.47 9.84
N LEU A 323 2.74 -19.54 10.50
CA LEU A 323 2.05 -18.39 11.05
C LEU A 323 2.57 -18.10 12.47
N GLN A 324 3.23 -16.97 12.63
CA GLN A 324 3.74 -16.46 13.90
C GLN A 324 2.86 -15.32 14.40
N LEU A 325 2.58 -15.35 15.70
CA LEU A 325 1.86 -14.30 16.42
C LEU A 325 2.67 -13.90 17.65
N SER A 326 2.79 -12.60 17.90
CA SER A 326 3.53 -12.06 19.04
C SER A 326 3.00 -10.67 19.41
N ILE A 327 3.40 -10.16 20.58
CA ILE A 327 3.24 -8.73 20.91
C ILE A 327 4.57 -8.02 20.64
N SER A 328 4.54 -6.90 19.92
CA SER A 328 5.73 -6.11 19.60
C SER A 328 6.16 -5.22 20.77
N ASN A 329 7.35 -4.60 20.66
CA ASN A 329 7.85 -3.66 21.66
C ASN A 329 6.98 -2.39 21.77
N GLU A 330 6.17 -2.11 20.75
CA GLU A 330 5.18 -1.03 20.67
C GLU A 330 3.78 -1.49 21.13
N HIS A 331 3.70 -2.64 21.82
CA HIS A 331 2.48 -3.24 22.40
C HIS A 331 1.41 -3.67 21.37
N LYS A 332 1.80 -3.84 20.10
CA LYS A 332 0.90 -4.20 18.98
C LYS A 332 0.89 -5.71 18.73
N LEU A 333 -0.22 -6.25 18.21
CA LEU A 333 -0.28 -7.62 17.72
C LEU A 333 0.50 -7.71 16.40
N LEU A 334 1.64 -8.39 16.43
CA LEU A 334 2.49 -8.66 15.27
C LEU A 334 2.15 -10.02 14.68
N VAL A 335 1.80 -10.03 13.39
CA VAL A 335 1.46 -11.21 12.59
C VAL A 335 2.52 -11.37 11.50
N LYS A 336 3.15 -12.54 11.40
CA LYS A 336 4.02 -12.90 10.28
C LYS A 336 3.61 -14.25 9.71
N PHE A 337 3.49 -14.37 8.39
CA PHE A 337 3.07 -15.63 7.77
C PHE A 337 4.04 -16.09 6.67
N PHE A 338 4.84 -17.10 6.96
CA PHE A 338 5.83 -17.67 6.05
C PHE A 338 5.20 -18.73 5.15
N SER A 339 4.37 -18.30 4.19
CA SER A 339 3.72 -19.18 3.20
C SER A 339 3.42 -18.43 1.89
N PRO A 340 3.52 -19.08 0.72
CA PRO A 340 2.99 -18.55 -0.54
C PRO A 340 1.49 -18.81 -0.75
N VAL A 341 0.85 -19.58 0.13
CA VAL A 341 -0.59 -19.91 0.11
C VAL A 341 -1.28 -19.09 1.21
N SER A 342 -2.34 -18.34 0.86
CA SER A 342 -3.18 -17.61 1.83
C SER A 342 -3.98 -18.56 2.72
N ILE A 343 -4.42 -18.05 3.87
CA ILE A 343 -5.27 -18.79 4.82
C ILE A 343 -6.45 -17.94 5.26
N GLN A 344 -7.58 -18.57 5.57
CA GLN A 344 -8.85 -17.88 5.80
C GLN A 344 -9.45 -18.14 7.19
N ASN A 345 -10.35 -17.23 7.61
CA ASN A 345 -11.16 -17.32 8.83
C ASN A 345 -10.35 -17.58 10.12
N VAL A 346 -9.18 -16.93 10.25
CA VAL A 346 -8.23 -17.17 11.34
C VAL A 346 -8.60 -16.35 12.58
N THR A 347 -9.06 -17.01 13.63
CA THR A 347 -9.32 -16.37 14.93
C THR A 347 -8.08 -16.47 15.82
N VAL A 348 -7.56 -15.33 16.26
CA VAL A 348 -6.51 -15.26 17.28
C VAL A 348 -7.16 -15.25 18.65
N MET A 349 -6.87 -16.28 19.42
CA MET A 349 -7.26 -16.40 20.82
C MET A 349 -6.10 -15.96 21.72
N CYS A 350 -6.38 -15.08 22.67
CA CYS A 350 -5.40 -14.59 23.66
C CYS A 350 -5.83 -14.97 25.07
N ARG A 351 -4.90 -15.47 25.88
CA ARG A 351 -5.00 -15.44 27.34
C ARG A 351 -4.09 -14.34 27.88
N PHE A 352 -4.64 -13.38 28.61
CA PHE A 352 -3.85 -12.39 29.37
C PHE A 352 -3.38 -13.05 30.68
N ASN A 353 -2.14 -13.52 30.72
CA ASN A 353 -1.60 -14.43 31.76
C ASN A 353 -1.74 -13.89 33.19
N LYS A 354 -1.63 -12.56 33.36
CA LYS A 354 -1.74 -11.87 34.66
C LYS A 354 -3.20 -11.65 35.12
N ILE A 355 -4.19 -11.87 34.26
CA ILE A 355 -5.58 -11.39 34.42
C ILE A 355 -6.60 -12.54 34.44
N SER A 356 -6.43 -13.54 33.57
CA SER A 356 -7.31 -14.70 33.50
C SER A 356 -6.59 -15.96 33.03
N THR A 357 -7.11 -17.12 33.44
CA THR A 357 -6.69 -18.43 32.91
C THR A 357 -7.38 -18.79 31.59
N GLU A 358 -8.42 -18.05 31.19
CA GLU A 358 -9.23 -18.30 29.99
C GLU A 358 -8.66 -17.64 28.73
N PHE A 359 -9.02 -18.20 27.58
CA PHE A 359 -8.78 -17.61 26.27
C PHE A 359 -9.96 -16.75 25.82
N PHE A 360 -9.65 -15.53 25.37
CA PHE A 360 -10.54 -14.54 24.78
C PHE A 360 -10.32 -14.46 23.26
N LYS A 361 -11.35 -14.07 22.51
CA LYS A 361 -11.16 -13.67 21.10
C LYS A 361 -10.45 -12.30 21.07
N LEU A 362 -9.21 -12.27 20.58
CA LEU A 362 -8.41 -11.04 20.43
C LEU A 362 -8.60 -10.42 19.05
N ALA A 363 -8.45 -11.25 18.00
CA ALA A 363 -8.63 -10.82 16.62
C ALA A 363 -9.29 -11.92 15.78
N HIS A 364 -9.90 -11.55 14.66
CA HIS A 364 -10.31 -12.46 13.60
C HIS A 364 -9.93 -11.86 12.25
N PHE A 365 -9.33 -12.67 11.39
CA PHE A 365 -8.92 -12.31 10.04
C PHE A 365 -9.75 -13.13 9.04
N GLU A 366 -10.52 -12.47 8.17
CA GLU A 366 -11.20 -13.15 7.06
C GLU A 366 -10.18 -13.84 6.16
N GLN A 367 -9.04 -13.18 5.92
CA GLN A 367 -7.88 -13.74 5.22
C GLN A 367 -6.57 -13.21 5.81
N ILE A 368 -5.51 -14.03 5.75
CA ILE A 368 -4.11 -13.64 5.96
C ILE A 368 -3.38 -13.92 4.64
N TYR A 369 -2.74 -12.89 4.09
CA TYR A 369 -2.15 -12.93 2.75
C TYR A 369 -0.79 -13.68 2.70
N PRO A 370 -0.38 -14.20 1.53
CA PRO A 370 0.92 -14.84 1.35
C PRO A 370 2.06 -13.91 1.77
N PHE A 371 3.04 -14.44 2.50
CA PHE A 371 4.21 -13.71 3.00
C PHE A 371 3.92 -12.45 3.84
N MET A 372 2.71 -12.26 4.36
CA MET A 372 2.31 -11.08 5.15
C MET A 372 3.16 -10.86 6.41
N GLU A 373 3.67 -9.65 6.62
CA GLU A 373 4.20 -9.12 7.91
C GLU A 373 3.35 -7.88 8.27
N ALA A 374 2.61 -7.92 9.38
CA ALA A 374 1.65 -6.87 9.72
C ALA A 374 1.52 -6.62 11.23
N SER A 375 1.19 -5.39 11.61
CA SER A 375 1.16 -4.91 13.00
C SER A 375 -0.14 -4.16 13.33
N PHE A 376 -0.95 -4.74 14.22
CA PHE A 376 -2.28 -4.23 14.58
C PHE A 376 -2.27 -3.59 15.99
N PRO A 377 -2.63 -2.31 16.14
CA PRO A 377 -2.85 -1.69 17.45
C PRO A 377 -3.91 -2.43 18.26
N LEU A 378 -3.62 -2.70 19.54
CA LEU A 378 -4.53 -3.42 20.43
C LEU A 378 -5.30 -2.43 21.32
N PRO A 379 -6.64 -2.29 21.19
CA PRO A 379 -7.41 -1.26 21.89
C PRO A 379 -7.37 -1.34 23.43
N VAL A 380 -6.91 -2.48 23.97
CA VAL A 380 -6.73 -2.72 25.41
C VAL A 380 -5.44 -2.10 25.97
N VAL A 381 -4.49 -1.65 25.13
CA VAL A 381 -3.25 -1.02 25.59
C VAL A 381 -3.58 0.35 26.21
N ASP A 382 -4.30 1.20 25.47
CA ASP A 382 -4.56 2.58 25.86
C ASP A 382 -5.68 2.75 26.90
N SER A 383 -6.63 1.80 26.97
CA SER A 383 -7.81 1.92 27.83
C SER A 383 -8.52 0.58 28.08
N GLU A 384 -9.36 0.53 29.12
CA GLU A 384 -10.13 -0.67 29.50
C GLU A 384 -11.02 -1.18 28.36
N ARG A 385 -11.05 -2.50 28.14
CA ARG A 385 -11.85 -3.14 27.09
C ARG A 385 -12.58 -4.39 27.60
N THR A 386 -13.77 -4.60 27.06
CA THR A 386 -14.53 -5.84 27.23
C THR A 386 -14.09 -6.87 26.19
N PHE A 387 -13.88 -8.11 26.61
CA PHE A 387 -13.55 -9.25 25.77
C PHE A 387 -14.56 -10.38 25.96
N THR A 388 -14.80 -11.13 24.89
CA THR A 388 -15.62 -12.35 24.95
C THR A 388 -14.72 -13.59 25.02
N THR A 389 -14.91 -14.38 26.08
CA THR A 389 -14.25 -15.68 26.31
C THR A 389 -14.69 -16.74 25.30
N SER A 390 -13.94 -17.84 25.21
CA SER A 390 -14.32 -19.03 24.44
C SER A 390 -15.67 -19.65 24.85
N ASN A 391 -16.15 -19.43 26.08
CA ASN A 391 -17.48 -19.85 26.55
C ASN A 391 -18.55 -18.73 26.52
N GLY A 392 -18.29 -17.62 25.80
CA GLY A 392 -19.29 -16.58 25.54
C GLY A 392 -19.54 -15.60 26.69
N ARG A 393 -18.86 -15.75 27.83
CA ARG A 393 -18.89 -14.77 28.92
C ARG A 393 -18.10 -13.52 28.51
N LYS A 394 -18.67 -12.34 28.77
CA LYS A 394 -17.97 -11.06 28.67
C LYS A 394 -17.17 -10.79 29.95
N VAL A 395 -15.94 -10.35 29.79
CA VAL A 395 -15.00 -10.01 30.88
C VAL A 395 -14.37 -8.66 30.57
N VAL A 396 -14.33 -7.77 31.56
CA VAL A 396 -13.67 -6.47 31.46
C VAL A 396 -12.19 -6.64 31.79
N VAL A 397 -11.32 -6.12 30.92
CA VAL A 397 -9.86 -6.17 31.02
C VAL A 397 -9.35 -4.73 31.13
N PRO A 398 -8.75 -4.33 32.27
CA PRO A 398 -8.17 -3.00 32.45
C PRO A 398 -7.08 -2.69 31.43
N ALA A 399 -6.79 -1.41 31.21
CA ALA A 399 -5.74 -0.95 30.29
C ALA A 399 -4.39 -1.66 30.53
N GLN A 400 -3.70 -2.07 29.47
CA GLN A 400 -2.42 -2.78 29.48
C GLN A 400 -1.33 -1.96 28.77
N PRO A 401 -0.93 -0.79 29.29
CA PRO A 401 -0.01 0.12 28.60
C PRO A 401 1.42 -0.44 28.44
N GLU A 402 1.79 -1.47 29.20
CA GLU A 402 3.09 -2.13 29.17
C GLU A 402 3.04 -3.55 28.57
N LEU A 403 1.97 -3.90 27.84
CA LEU A 403 1.69 -5.28 27.38
C LEU A 403 2.87 -5.89 26.59
N SER A 404 3.55 -6.87 27.17
CA SER A 404 4.64 -7.60 26.52
C SER A 404 4.18 -8.93 25.93
N ASN A 405 5.05 -9.58 25.16
CA ASN A 405 4.78 -10.92 24.63
C ASN A 405 4.63 -11.99 25.74
N ASP A 406 5.35 -11.83 26.86
CA ASP A 406 5.33 -12.79 27.97
C ASP A 406 4.08 -12.64 28.87
N ASP A 407 3.38 -11.50 28.75
CA ASP A 407 2.10 -11.25 29.43
C ASP A 407 0.93 -12.00 28.81
N VAL A 408 1.10 -12.58 27.62
CA VAL A 408 0.05 -13.25 26.88
C VAL A 408 0.35 -14.72 26.59
N THR A 409 -0.67 -15.44 26.14
CA THR A 409 -0.49 -16.68 25.37
C THR A 409 -1.42 -16.58 24.17
N LEU A 410 -0.85 -16.57 22.98
CA LEU A 410 -1.56 -16.47 21.71
C LEU A 410 -1.66 -17.86 21.08
N VAL A 411 -2.86 -18.26 20.67
CA VAL A 411 -3.11 -19.47 19.87
C VAL A 411 -4.12 -19.16 18.77
N ILE A 412 -4.11 -19.94 17.68
CA ILE A 412 -5.06 -19.79 16.58
C ILE A 412 -6.22 -20.79 16.67
N GLN A 413 -7.36 -20.38 16.15
CA GLN A 413 -8.50 -21.24 15.84
C GLN A 413 -8.92 -20.98 14.39
N THR A 414 -8.75 -21.99 13.54
CA THR A 414 -9.22 -22.03 12.15
C THR A 414 -9.37 -23.50 11.71
N ASP A 415 -10.26 -23.71 10.75
CA ASP A 415 -10.45 -24.98 10.04
C ASP A 415 -9.76 -24.99 8.67
N ASP A 416 -8.91 -23.99 8.39
CA ASP A 416 -8.20 -23.82 7.12
C ASP A 416 -7.36 -25.06 6.73
N PRO A 417 -7.57 -25.66 5.55
CA PRO A 417 -6.87 -26.88 5.13
C PRO A 417 -5.34 -26.78 5.07
N PHE A 418 -4.76 -25.60 4.85
CA PHE A 418 -3.31 -25.41 4.88
C PHE A 418 -2.79 -25.51 6.32
N ILE A 419 -3.45 -24.85 7.27
CA ILE A 419 -3.11 -24.96 8.70
C ILE A 419 -3.32 -26.40 9.20
N LYS A 420 -4.37 -27.10 8.74
CA LYS A 420 -4.57 -28.52 9.04
C LYS A 420 -3.51 -29.45 8.43
N LYS A 421 -2.77 -29.02 7.39
CA LYS A 421 -1.53 -29.70 6.96
C LYS A 421 -0.35 -29.35 7.87
N MET A 422 -0.22 -28.11 8.36
CA MET A 422 0.87 -27.73 9.28
C MET A 422 0.78 -28.45 10.63
N GLU A 423 -0.45 -28.65 11.15
CA GLU A 423 -0.73 -29.43 12.38
C GLU A 423 -0.26 -30.89 12.31
N GLN A 424 -0.02 -31.44 11.11
CA GLN A 424 0.48 -32.82 10.90
C GLN A 424 2.02 -32.91 10.92
N ILE A 425 2.73 -31.79 10.90
CA ILE A 425 4.20 -31.77 10.85
C ILE A 425 4.75 -32.05 12.25
N ASP A 426 5.25 -33.28 12.46
CA ASP A 426 5.73 -33.78 13.74
C ASP A 426 7.20 -33.39 14.07
N SER A 427 7.84 -32.70 13.13
CA SER A 427 9.19 -32.17 13.21
C SER A 427 9.21 -30.65 13.48
N HIS A 428 10.15 -30.20 14.31
CA HIS A 428 10.25 -28.79 14.73
C HIS A 428 11.42 -28.07 14.06
N TRP A 429 11.52 -28.21 12.74
CA TRP A 429 12.61 -27.62 11.95
C TRP A 429 12.55 -26.10 11.97
N PHE A 430 13.60 -25.45 12.48
CA PHE A 430 13.74 -24.00 12.40
C PHE A 430 14.45 -23.59 11.11
N ILE A 431 13.81 -22.73 10.32
CA ILE A 431 14.27 -22.31 9.00
C ILE A 431 14.81 -20.88 9.09
N ARG A 432 16.04 -20.67 8.58
CA ARG A 432 16.71 -19.37 8.44
C ARG A 432 17.25 -19.21 7.02
N PHE A 433 17.78 -18.05 6.67
CA PHE A 433 18.52 -17.81 5.42
C PHE A 433 19.93 -17.29 5.73
N SER A 434 20.90 -17.46 4.82
CA SER A 434 22.25 -16.93 4.99
C SER A 434 22.95 -16.64 3.65
N SER A 435 23.80 -15.61 3.61
CA SER A 435 24.76 -15.37 2.52
C SER A 435 25.97 -16.32 2.56
N TYR A 436 26.16 -17.04 3.68
CA TYR A 436 27.33 -17.86 3.97
C TYR A 436 28.64 -17.11 3.73
N SER A 437 29.40 -17.48 2.70
CA SER A 437 30.65 -16.84 2.30
C SER A 437 30.60 -16.31 0.86
N ALA A 438 29.41 -15.92 0.39
CA ALA A 438 29.22 -15.26 -0.91
C ALA A 438 30.05 -13.97 -1.02
N ASP A 439 30.03 -13.13 0.01
CA ASP A 439 30.82 -11.88 0.10
C ASP A 439 32.32 -12.13 0.27
N ALA A 440 32.70 -13.30 0.79
CA ALA A 440 34.09 -13.71 1.05
C ALA A 440 34.73 -14.47 -0.13
N GLY A 441 34.17 -14.38 -1.34
CA GLY A 441 34.77 -14.90 -2.56
C GLY A 441 34.78 -16.43 -2.69
N HIS A 442 33.95 -17.14 -1.93
CA HIS A 442 33.90 -18.61 -1.99
C HIS A 442 33.47 -19.11 -3.37
N ALA A 443 34.13 -20.16 -3.86
CA ALA A 443 33.95 -20.69 -5.21
C ALA A 443 32.47 -20.90 -5.61
N TYR A 444 31.65 -21.41 -4.68
CA TYR A 444 30.26 -21.81 -4.96
C TYR A 444 29.17 -20.93 -4.35
N TRP A 445 29.38 -20.26 -3.21
CA TRP A 445 28.29 -19.57 -2.50
C TRP A 445 27.92 -18.26 -3.20
N ARG A 446 26.63 -17.97 -3.31
CA ARG A 446 26.07 -16.75 -3.92
C ARG A 446 24.95 -16.23 -3.02
N HIS A 447 24.55 -14.97 -3.21
CA HIS A 447 23.38 -14.46 -2.52
C HIS A 447 22.10 -15.13 -3.03
N MET A 448 21.19 -15.42 -2.09
CA MET A 448 19.78 -15.56 -2.41
C MET A 448 19.20 -14.21 -2.87
N ASN A 449 18.09 -14.26 -3.58
CA ASN A 449 17.21 -13.13 -3.83
C ASN A 449 15.82 -13.43 -3.22
N PRO A 450 14.92 -12.45 -3.16
CA PRO A 450 13.61 -12.62 -2.53
C PRO A 450 12.78 -13.79 -3.11
N LEU A 451 12.76 -13.97 -4.43
CA LEU A 451 12.09 -15.09 -5.09
C LEU A 451 12.65 -16.46 -4.67
N LEU A 452 13.97 -16.60 -4.54
CA LEU A 452 14.61 -17.82 -4.02
C LEU A 452 14.27 -18.05 -2.54
N CYS A 453 14.07 -16.99 -1.75
CA CYS A 453 13.60 -17.11 -0.36
C CYS A 453 12.17 -17.65 -0.31
N ARG A 454 11.26 -17.14 -1.16
CA ARG A 454 9.88 -17.66 -1.31
C ARG A 454 9.85 -19.15 -1.69
N HIS A 455 10.65 -19.57 -2.67
CA HIS A 455 10.80 -20.98 -3.00
C HIS A 455 11.44 -21.81 -1.88
N GLY A 456 12.39 -21.23 -1.13
CA GLY A 456 13.01 -21.86 0.03
C GLY A 456 12.02 -22.14 1.18
N VAL A 457 11.11 -21.19 1.45
CA VAL A 457 10.00 -21.39 2.41
C VAL A 457 9.13 -22.58 1.99
N ALA A 458 8.68 -22.58 0.73
CA ALA A 458 7.81 -23.64 0.23
C ALA A 458 8.48 -25.02 0.21
N LEU A 459 9.77 -25.06 -0.16
CA LEU A 459 10.60 -26.27 -0.14
C LEU A 459 10.72 -26.84 1.28
N ALA A 460 11.02 -26.00 2.27
CA ALA A 460 11.16 -26.43 3.66
C ALA A 460 9.84 -26.98 4.25
N ILE A 461 8.72 -26.30 3.99
CA ILE A 461 7.38 -26.74 4.43
C ILE A 461 6.99 -28.06 3.76
N ASN A 462 7.16 -28.17 2.43
CA ASN A 462 6.84 -29.38 1.70
C ASN A 462 7.70 -30.58 2.14
N MET A 463 9.00 -30.38 2.40
CA MET A 463 9.88 -31.44 2.91
C MET A 463 9.45 -31.89 4.31
N ALA A 464 9.25 -30.96 5.25
CA ALA A 464 8.84 -31.29 6.61
C ALA A 464 7.49 -32.04 6.63
N PHE A 465 6.51 -31.59 5.84
CA PHE A 465 5.22 -32.28 5.69
C PHE A 465 5.35 -33.67 5.06
N MET A 466 6.14 -33.81 3.99
CA MET A 466 6.37 -35.12 3.35
C MET A 466 6.98 -36.10 4.35
N PHE A 467 7.99 -35.70 5.11
CA PHE A 467 8.67 -36.60 6.06
C PHE A 467 7.80 -37.05 7.24
N SER A 468 6.79 -36.25 7.63
CA SER A 468 5.79 -36.63 8.64
C SER A 468 4.62 -37.48 8.07
N SER A 469 4.55 -37.73 6.75
CA SER A 469 3.38 -38.35 6.11
C SER A 469 3.39 -39.89 6.12
N GLU A 470 2.21 -40.50 5.99
CA GLU A 470 2.06 -41.96 5.89
C GLU A 470 2.63 -42.51 4.56
N GLU A 471 2.54 -41.76 3.46
CA GLU A 471 3.13 -42.14 2.17
C GLU A 471 4.66 -42.28 2.25
N PHE A 472 5.34 -41.31 2.87
CA PHE A 472 6.78 -41.39 3.08
C PHE A 472 7.14 -42.60 3.96
N ASN A 473 6.42 -42.77 5.08
CA ASN A 473 6.68 -43.87 6.00
C ASN A 473 6.45 -45.25 5.35
N THR A 474 5.44 -45.36 4.49
CA THR A 474 5.11 -46.57 3.74
C THR A 474 6.17 -46.90 2.68
N GLU A 475 6.52 -45.93 1.82
CA GLU A 475 7.55 -46.14 0.79
C GLU A 475 8.91 -46.45 1.44
N MET A 476 9.26 -45.78 2.53
CA MET A 476 10.50 -45.99 3.28
C MET A 476 10.67 -47.42 3.80
N ASN A 477 9.58 -48.07 4.23
CA ASN A 477 9.63 -49.49 4.63
C ASN A 477 10.06 -50.41 3.47
N THR A 478 9.73 -50.06 2.22
CA THR A 478 10.17 -50.86 1.05
C THR A 478 11.68 -50.78 0.81
N TYR A 479 12.41 -49.89 1.50
CA TYR A 479 13.87 -49.74 1.42
C TYR A 479 14.61 -50.31 2.64
N GLU A 480 13.93 -51.09 3.50
CA GLU A 480 14.59 -51.86 4.55
C GLU A 480 15.72 -52.73 3.97
N GLY A 481 16.87 -52.75 4.65
CA GLY A 481 18.07 -53.46 4.20
C GLY A 481 18.77 -52.85 2.97
N LYS A 482 18.09 -52.02 2.16
CA LYS A 482 18.67 -51.35 0.98
C LYS A 482 19.57 -50.19 1.39
N LEU A 483 19.03 -49.23 2.16
CA LEU A 483 19.74 -48.01 2.55
C LEU A 483 20.99 -48.34 3.38
N LYS A 484 22.15 -47.79 3.01
CA LYS A 484 23.45 -48.00 3.67
C LYS A 484 24.05 -46.73 4.27
N ASP A 485 24.69 -46.88 5.42
CA ASP A 485 25.45 -45.84 6.09
C ASP A 485 26.81 -45.56 5.43
N ASN A 486 27.61 -44.67 6.04
CA ASN A 486 28.94 -44.26 5.55
C ASN A 486 29.99 -45.41 5.54
N GLY A 487 29.68 -46.56 6.14
CA GLY A 487 30.49 -47.78 6.18
C GLY A 487 29.89 -48.95 5.38
N GLY A 488 28.77 -48.76 4.68
CA GLY A 488 28.09 -49.79 3.90
C GLY A 488 27.10 -50.68 4.70
N ASN A 489 26.87 -50.40 5.98
CA ASN A 489 25.96 -51.18 6.82
C ASN A 489 24.50 -50.77 6.59
N PRO A 490 23.51 -51.68 6.70
CA PRO A 490 22.09 -51.31 6.64
C PRO A 490 21.71 -50.23 7.67
N ILE A 491 21.04 -49.17 7.23
CA ILE A 491 20.49 -48.14 8.11
C ILE A 491 19.21 -48.67 8.77
N ASN A 492 19.11 -48.55 10.09
CA ASN A 492 17.86 -48.75 10.81
C ASN A 492 16.89 -47.60 10.46
N LEU A 493 15.73 -47.95 9.89
CA LEU A 493 14.78 -46.96 9.36
C LEU A 493 14.14 -46.11 10.46
N ASP A 494 13.88 -46.65 11.64
CA ASP A 494 13.25 -45.91 12.75
C ASP A 494 14.22 -44.92 13.40
N VAL A 495 15.51 -45.28 13.49
CA VAL A 495 16.57 -44.33 13.86
C VAL A 495 16.69 -43.22 12.82
N LEU A 496 16.53 -43.53 11.53
CA LEU A 496 16.52 -42.52 10.46
C LEU A 496 15.28 -41.60 10.53
N ARG A 497 14.08 -42.14 10.77
CA ARG A 497 12.84 -41.36 11.05
C ARG A 497 13.03 -40.42 12.23
N GLN A 498 13.55 -40.92 13.35
CA GLN A 498 13.87 -40.10 14.53
C GLN A 498 14.90 -39.01 14.21
N LYS A 499 15.91 -39.30 13.39
CA LYS A 499 16.94 -38.32 12.97
C LYS A 499 16.38 -37.21 12.08
N ILE A 500 15.42 -37.53 11.22
CA ILE A 500 14.69 -36.58 10.37
C ILE A 500 13.78 -35.69 11.23
N ARG A 501 12.96 -36.30 12.10
CA ARG A 501 12.04 -35.59 13.00
C ARG A 501 12.75 -34.65 13.97
N ASN A 502 13.84 -35.12 14.58
CA ASN A 502 14.63 -34.39 15.57
C ASN A 502 15.70 -33.48 14.94
N HIS A 503 15.69 -33.27 13.62
CA HIS A 503 16.61 -32.36 12.97
C HIS A 503 16.31 -30.90 13.35
N GLY A 504 17.33 -30.09 13.62
CA GLY A 504 17.16 -28.70 14.08
C GLY A 504 16.61 -27.72 13.02
N GLY A 505 16.41 -28.18 11.79
CA GLY A 505 16.02 -27.36 10.63
C GLY A 505 17.18 -26.94 9.74
N LEU A 506 16.92 -26.02 8.82
CA LEU A 506 17.77 -25.71 7.68
C LEU A 506 18.08 -24.21 7.60
N VAL A 507 19.35 -23.87 7.38
CA VAL A 507 19.80 -22.53 7.04
C VAL A 507 19.95 -22.48 5.52
N LEU A 508 18.98 -21.87 4.85
CA LEU A 508 18.87 -21.85 3.40
C LEU A 508 19.91 -20.90 2.78
N GLY A 509 20.47 -21.29 1.64
CA GLY A 509 21.43 -20.49 0.88
C GLY A 509 21.40 -20.78 -0.63
N CYS A 510 22.16 -20.01 -1.40
CA CYS A 510 22.25 -20.11 -2.85
C CYS A 510 23.67 -20.53 -3.29
N VAL A 511 23.77 -21.45 -4.25
CA VAL A 511 25.05 -21.88 -4.83
C VAL A 511 25.09 -21.82 -6.37
N SER A 512 26.30 -21.81 -6.92
CA SER A 512 26.58 -21.83 -8.35
C SER A 512 27.80 -22.71 -8.64
N GLY A 513 27.85 -23.35 -9.81
CA GLY A 513 28.88 -24.32 -10.19
C GLY A 513 28.69 -25.74 -9.63
N VAL A 514 27.78 -25.91 -8.66
CA VAL A 514 27.32 -27.19 -8.09
C VAL A 514 25.80 -27.17 -7.96
N GLY A 515 25.16 -28.34 -7.79
CA GLY A 515 23.70 -28.43 -7.58
C GLY A 515 23.24 -27.97 -6.19
N GLY A 516 24.06 -28.22 -5.18
CA GLY A 516 23.82 -27.84 -3.78
C GLY A 516 25.08 -27.91 -2.93
N LEU A 517 24.93 -27.59 -1.63
CA LEU A 517 25.90 -27.80 -0.56
C LEU A 517 25.18 -28.03 0.78
N GLY A 518 25.14 -29.27 1.27
CA GLY A 518 24.53 -29.67 2.53
C GLY A 518 25.52 -30.02 3.64
N GLY A 519 25.11 -29.92 4.91
CA GLY A 519 25.89 -30.41 6.05
C GLY A 519 25.42 -29.90 7.41
N GLY A 520 24.94 -30.80 8.28
CA GLY A 520 24.29 -30.42 9.54
C GLY A 520 23.06 -29.55 9.26
N THR A 521 23.05 -28.29 9.70
CA THR A 521 21.99 -27.32 9.34
C THR A 521 22.29 -26.52 8.06
N THR A 522 23.47 -26.67 7.45
CA THR A 522 23.83 -25.95 6.21
C THR A 522 23.08 -26.53 5.03
N TYR A 523 22.37 -25.69 4.26
CA TYR A 523 21.56 -26.14 3.13
C TYR A 523 21.55 -25.13 1.97
N GLY A 524 22.50 -25.26 1.05
CA GLY A 524 22.56 -24.49 -0.20
C GLY A 524 22.00 -25.27 -1.38
N LEU A 525 21.26 -24.59 -2.27
CA LEU A 525 20.83 -25.12 -3.57
C LEU A 525 21.06 -24.10 -4.68
N ALA A 526 21.24 -24.58 -5.92
CA ALA A 526 21.32 -23.72 -7.09
C ALA A 526 19.95 -23.13 -7.47
N ASN A 527 19.94 -21.99 -8.15
CA ASN A 527 18.70 -21.28 -8.54
C ASN A 527 17.67 -22.18 -9.24
N TYR A 528 18.13 -23.05 -10.15
CA TYR A 528 17.30 -23.96 -10.91
C TYR A 528 16.88 -25.22 -10.12
N CYS A 529 17.51 -25.50 -8.98
CA CYS A 529 17.06 -26.54 -8.06
C CYS A 529 15.84 -26.06 -7.27
N TYR A 530 15.87 -24.82 -6.73
CA TYR A 530 14.72 -24.22 -6.03
C TYR A 530 13.43 -24.17 -6.86
N THR A 531 13.52 -23.98 -8.17
CA THR A 531 12.36 -23.98 -9.09
C THR A 531 12.10 -25.34 -9.77
N GLY A 532 13.11 -26.20 -9.86
CA GLY A 532 13.04 -27.49 -10.58
C GLY A 532 12.45 -28.67 -9.78
N VAL A 533 12.15 -28.46 -8.49
CA VAL A 533 11.71 -29.53 -7.57
C VAL A 533 10.22 -29.87 -7.66
N TYR A 534 9.36 -28.90 -7.94
CA TYR A 534 7.90 -29.09 -8.06
C TYR A 534 7.54 -30.11 -9.15
N PHE A 535 6.39 -30.79 -9.03
CA PHE A 535 6.00 -31.82 -9.99
C PHE A 535 5.78 -31.27 -11.42
N ASP A 536 5.30 -30.03 -11.50
CA ASP A 536 5.00 -29.23 -12.71
C ASP A 536 6.22 -28.46 -13.27
N ALA A 537 7.40 -28.63 -12.65
CA ALA A 537 8.67 -28.20 -13.22
C ALA A 537 9.18 -29.16 -14.32
N THR A 538 8.47 -30.27 -14.55
CA THR A 538 8.77 -31.29 -15.56
C THR A 538 7.51 -31.67 -16.36
N PRO A 539 7.62 -32.14 -17.62
CA PRO A 539 6.48 -32.58 -18.40
C PRO A 539 5.65 -33.68 -17.72
N PRO A 540 4.35 -33.83 -18.05
CA PRO A 540 3.53 -34.94 -17.59
C PRO A 540 4.20 -36.30 -17.84
N ASN A 541 4.09 -37.21 -16.88
CA ASN A 541 4.71 -38.54 -16.89
C ASN A 541 6.26 -38.57 -16.94
N ALA A 542 6.94 -37.43 -16.78
CA ALA A 542 8.39 -37.42 -16.55
C ALA A 542 8.76 -38.19 -15.28
N HIS A 543 9.95 -38.80 -15.29
CA HIS A 543 10.48 -39.56 -14.16
C HIS A 543 10.57 -38.68 -12.89
N PRO A 544 10.14 -39.16 -11.72
CA PRO A 544 10.09 -38.32 -10.52
C PRO A 544 11.48 -37.90 -10.04
N HIS A 545 12.47 -38.79 -10.08
CA HIS A 545 13.86 -38.43 -9.83
C HIS A 545 14.44 -37.69 -11.05
N ASN A 546 14.76 -36.40 -10.86
CA ASN A 546 15.47 -35.52 -11.79
C ASN A 546 16.62 -34.81 -11.02
N TYR A 547 17.52 -34.11 -11.72
CA TYR A 547 18.68 -33.48 -11.05
C TYR A 547 18.30 -32.46 -9.94
N PRO A 548 17.34 -31.52 -10.13
CA PRO A 548 16.83 -30.66 -9.06
C PRO A 548 16.43 -31.40 -7.77
N ARG A 549 15.65 -32.47 -7.88
CA ARG A 549 15.15 -33.27 -6.74
C ARG A 549 16.24 -34.18 -6.17
N GLN A 550 17.13 -34.69 -7.03
CA GLN A 550 18.33 -35.42 -6.60
C GLN A 550 19.21 -34.54 -5.71
N ALA A 551 19.54 -33.32 -6.14
CA ALA A 551 20.30 -32.35 -5.35
C ALA A 551 19.58 -32.03 -4.03
N MET A 552 18.29 -31.69 -4.07
CA MET A 552 17.47 -31.39 -2.88
C MET A 552 17.58 -32.47 -1.80
N PHE A 553 17.46 -33.75 -2.17
CA PHE A 553 17.54 -34.85 -1.20
C PHE A 553 18.97 -35.34 -0.91
N HIS A 554 19.93 -35.12 -1.81
CA HIS A 554 21.36 -35.36 -1.60
C HIS A 554 21.94 -34.44 -0.52
N GLU A 555 21.70 -33.13 -0.62
CA GLU A 555 22.14 -32.17 0.41
C GLU A 555 21.44 -32.43 1.75
N TYR A 556 20.20 -32.90 1.73
CA TYR A 556 19.52 -33.29 2.96
C TYR A 556 20.08 -34.60 3.56
N GLY A 557 20.60 -35.52 2.74
CA GLY A 557 21.42 -36.65 3.20
C GLY A 557 22.69 -36.19 3.95
N HIS A 558 23.35 -35.14 3.48
CA HIS A 558 24.45 -34.49 4.19
C HIS A 558 24.02 -33.75 5.47
N CYS A 559 22.82 -33.13 5.48
CA CYS A 559 22.24 -32.55 6.69
C CYS A 559 22.05 -33.62 7.78
N LEU A 560 21.55 -34.79 7.38
CA LEU A 560 21.45 -35.99 8.20
C LEU A 560 22.81 -36.66 8.52
N GLY A 561 23.95 -36.03 8.22
CA GLY A 561 25.29 -36.49 8.61
C GLY A 561 25.81 -37.71 7.84
N TYR A 562 25.23 -38.01 6.68
CA TYR A 562 25.75 -39.02 5.77
C TYR A 562 26.73 -38.40 4.76
N ASN A 563 27.60 -39.22 4.17
CA ASN A 563 28.61 -38.78 3.20
C ASN A 563 28.56 -39.63 1.92
N HIS A 564 29.41 -39.29 0.94
CA HIS A 564 29.48 -39.92 -0.39
C HIS A 564 29.68 -41.46 -0.41
N ASN A 565 30.04 -42.09 0.71
CA ASN A 565 30.12 -43.55 0.81
C ASN A 565 28.77 -44.23 1.11
N SER A 566 27.73 -43.43 1.41
CA SER A 566 26.39 -43.88 1.79
C SER A 566 25.42 -43.89 0.60
N THR A 567 24.33 -44.66 0.71
CA THR A 567 23.21 -44.58 -0.25
C THR A 567 22.26 -43.41 0.03
N MET A 568 22.58 -42.58 1.03
CA MET A 568 21.83 -41.38 1.41
C MET A 568 22.23 -40.16 0.56
N THR A 569 23.33 -40.26 -0.18
CA THR A 569 23.82 -39.20 -1.06
C THR A 569 24.04 -39.72 -2.49
N TYR A 570 24.59 -40.92 -2.67
CA TYR A 570 24.81 -41.52 -4.00
C TYR A 570 24.13 -42.88 -4.14
N GLY A 571 24.23 -43.51 -5.33
CA GLY A 571 23.66 -44.84 -5.58
C GLY A 571 22.13 -44.88 -5.75
N ASP A 572 21.49 -43.73 -5.94
CA ASP A 572 20.10 -43.57 -6.38
C ASP A 572 19.06 -44.39 -5.61
N GLN A 573 19.20 -44.44 -4.27
CA GLN A 573 18.18 -45.02 -3.38
C GLN A 573 17.40 -43.94 -2.63
N TRP A 574 18.05 -43.24 -1.70
CA TRP A 574 17.39 -42.20 -0.87
C TRP A 574 16.79 -41.07 -1.71
N THR A 575 17.55 -40.58 -2.69
CA THR A 575 17.11 -39.51 -3.59
C THR A 575 15.95 -39.94 -4.48
N VAL A 576 15.92 -41.21 -4.93
CA VAL A 576 14.82 -41.77 -5.74
C VAL A 576 13.55 -41.98 -4.90
N LEU A 577 13.68 -42.56 -3.70
CA LEU A 577 12.60 -42.68 -2.71
C LEU A 577 11.94 -41.32 -2.47
N CYS A 578 12.74 -40.34 -2.03
CA CYS A 578 12.21 -39.04 -1.65
C CYS A 578 11.63 -38.28 -2.84
N ALA A 579 12.29 -38.29 -4.00
CA ALA A 579 11.76 -37.65 -5.21
C ALA A 579 10.45 -38.31 -5.70
N THR A 580 10.30 -39.62 -5.53
CA THR A 580 9.08 -40.36 -5.91
C THR A 580 7.91 -39.97 -5.02
N VAL A 581 8.07 -40.00 -3.69
CA VAL A 581 7.03 -39.58 -2.74
C VAL A 581 6.67 -38.12 -2.95
N PHE A 582 7.65 -37.21 -2.98
CA PHE A 582 7.45 -35.77 -3.14
C PHE A 582 6.67 -35.43 -4.41
N VAL A 583 7.06 -36.01 -5.55
CA VAL A 583 6.42 -35.74 -6.85
C VAL A 583 5.01 -36.33 -6.92
N ASN A 584 4.76 -37.50 -6.31
CA ASN A 584 3.43 -38.10 -6.29
C ASN A 584 2.49 -37.32 -5.37
N MET A 585 2.91 -36.98 -4.14
CA MET A 585 2.14 -36.10 -3.24
C MET A 585 1.89 -34.71 -3.85
N GLY A 586 2.80 -34.18 -4.66
CA GLY A 586 2.60 -32.94 -5.42
C GLY A 586 1.53 -33.08 -6.50
N LYS A 587 1.60 -34.14 -7.33
CA LYS A 587 0.58 -34.45 -8.37
C LYS A 587 -0.81 -34.69 -7.77
N GLU A 588 -0.88 -35.28 -6.57
CA GLU A 588 -2.11 -35.64 -5.88
C GLU A 588 -2.73 -34.47 -5.07
N GLY A 589 -2.13 -33.27 -5.08
CA GLY A 589 -2.62 -32.12 -4.30
C GLY A 589 -2.36 -32.21 -2.77
N LYS A 590 -1.60 -33.23 -2.34
CA LYS A 590 -1.36 -33.54 -0.92
C LYS A 590 -0.34 -32.62 -0.28
N LEU A 591 0.75 -32.26 -0.98
CA LEU A 591 1.73 -31.31 -0.44
C LEU A 591 1.06 -29.96 -0.07
N PRO A 592 1.58 -29.19 0.90
CA PRO A 592 1.01 -27.89 1.24
C PRO A 592 1.20 -26.85 0.12
N ILE A 593 2.30 -26.90 -0.65
CA ILE A 593 2.56 -26.02 -1.81
C ILE A 593 2.91 -26.89 -3.04
N CYS A 594 1.91 -27.36 -3.78
CA CYS A 594 2.13 -28.37 -4.83
C CYS A 594 2.82 -27.84 -6.09
N SER A 595 2.49 -26.62 -6.54
CA SER A 595 2.88 -26.06 -7.83
C SER A 595 3.83 -24.87 -7.69
N LYS A 596 4.75 -24.71 -8.65
CA LYS A 596 5.63 -23.53 -8.73
C LYS A 596 4.85 -22.24 -9.05
N GLU A 597 3.72 -22.36 -9.74
CA GLU A 597 2.90 -21.22 -10.21
C GLU A 597 2.27 -20.46 -9.04
N ILE A 598 2.04 -21.14 -7.91
CA ILE A 598 1.56 -20.54 -6.64
C ILE A 598 2.50 -19.41 -6.19
N ILE A 599 3.81 -19.51 -6.47
CA ILE A 599 4.80 -18.47 -6.14
C ILE A 599 4.96 -17.47 -7.28
N ALA A 600 4.90 -17.93 -8.55
CA ALA A 600 5.07 -17.09 -9.73
C ALA A 600 3.91 -16.09 -9.96
N GLN A 601 2.73 -16.35 -9.38
CA GLN A 601 1.55 -15.48 -9.44
C GLN A 601 1.50 -14.41 -8.32
N LEU A 602 2.43 -14.45 -7.36
CA LEU A 602 2.47 -13.47 -6.26
C LEU A 602 3.13 -12.16 -6.72
N PRO A 603 2.69 -10.99 -6.21
CA PRO A 603 3.39 -9.72 -6.41
C PRO A 603 4.87 -9.84 -6.01
N MET A 604 5.77 -9.44 -6.91
CA MET A 604 7.23 -9.46 -6.74
C MET A 604 7.76 -8.02 -6.75
#